data_AF-A0A839XQQ8-F1
#
_entry.id   AF-A0A839XQQ8-F1
#
_cell.length_a   1.000
_cell.length_b   1.000
_cell.length_c   1.000
_cell.angle_alpha   90.00
_cell.angle_beta   90.00
_cell.angle_gamma   90.00
#
_symmetry.space_group_name_H-M   'P 1'
#
loop_
_entity.id
_entity.type
_entity.pdbx_description
1 polymer ?
#
loop_
_entity_poly.entity_id
_entity_poly.type
_entity_poly.pdbx_seq_one_letter_code
_entity_poly.pdbx_strand_id
1 'polypeptide(L)'
;MLDGVFDHTCALGQWGPVMVEFVHHHALEPAPLERDMRRHGIGVHHVACFVDDLEQACERMVEGGARVVVDAETPEVRFVFLDVGPAMGHLVELYERTPYLSELYGRVARAAEGWDGTDLFRER
;
A
#
# COMPACT_ATOMS: atom_id res chain seq x y z
N MET A 1 10.40 15.82 -7.78
CA MET A 1 10.63 14.98 -6.60
C MET A 1 12.08 14.53 -6.63
N LEU A 2 12.69 14.27 -5.48
CA LEU A 2 14.03 13.67 -5.45
C LEU A 2 13.87 12.18 -5.74
N ASP A 3 14.67 11.64 -6.66
CA ASP A 3 14.74 10.20 -6.87
C ASP A 3 15.13 9.51 -5.56
N GLY A 4 14.48 8.39 -5.27
CA GLY A 4 14.64 7.66 -4.01
C GLY A 4 14.58 6.15 -4.21
N VAL A 5 14.90 5.41 -3.15
CA VAL A 5 14.82 3.95 -3.14
C VAL A 5 13.61 3.55 -2.30
N PHE A 6 12.70 2.79 -2.90
CA PHE A 6 11.58 2.15 -2.21
C PHE A 6 11.62 0.65 -2.56
N ASP A 7 12.45 -0.09 -1.84
CA ASP A 7 12.64 -1.53 -2.04
C ASP A 7 11.97 -2.30 -0.89
N HIS A 8 11.02 -3.16 -1.25
CA HIS A 8 10.27 -3.95 -0.28
C HIS A 8 9.80 -5.27 -0.89
N THR A 9 9.55 -6.23 -0.02
CA THR A 9 8.77 -7.42 -0.34
C THR A 9 7.49 -7.42 0.47
N CYS A 10 6.49 -8.12 -0.03
CA CYS A 10 5.25 -8.32 0.69
C CYS A 10 4.75 -9.77 0.63
N ALA A 11 3.91 -10.12 1.61
CA ALA A 11 3.09 -11.31 1.57
C ALA A 11 1.62 -10.89 1.68
N LEU A 12 0.80 -11.36 0.74
CA LEU A 12 -0.61 -10.98 0.63
C LEU A 12 -1.51 -12.13 1.09
N GLY A 13 -2.51 -11.79 1.90
CA GLY A 13 -3.55 -12.70 2.36
C GLY A 13 -4.93 -12.04 2.32
N GLN A 14 -5.98 -12.82 2.58
CA GLN A 14 -7.35 -12.30 2.59
C GLN A 14 -8.00 -12.53 3.95
N TRP A 15 -8.64 -11.48 4.48
CA TRP A 15 -9.48 -11.53 5.68
C TRP A 15 -10.88 -11.01 5.37
N GLY A 16 -11.80 -11.94 5.08
CA GLY A 16 -13.16 -11.60 4.66
C GLY A 16 -13.14 -10.72 3.41
N PRO A 17 -13.70 -9.50 3.44
CA PRO A 17 -13.70 -8.61 2.28
C PRO A 17 -12.40 -7.80 2.11
N VAL A 18 -11.44 -7.90 3.03
CA VAL A 18 -10.22 -7.07 3.05
C VAL A 18 -9.00 -7.91 2.72
N MET A 19 -8.13 -7.41 1.84
CA MET A 19 -6.79 -7.96 1.66
C MET A 19 -5.88 -7.46 2.79
N VAL A 20 -5.07 -8.36 3.34
CA VAL A 20 -4.04 -8.06 4.33
C VAL A 20 -2.67 -8.19 3.68
N GLU A 21 -1.84 -7.17 3.84
CA GLU A 21 -0.47 -7.16 3.36
C GLU A 21 0.52 -7.12 4.54
N PHE A 22 1.47 -8.06 4.55
CA PHE A 22 2.65 -8.00 5.39
C PHE A 22 3.80 -7.40 4.59
N VAL A 23 4.26 -6.21 4.97
CA VAL A 23 5.33 -5.50 4.27
C VAL A 23 6.66 -5.64 4.99
N HIS A 24 7.72 -5.89 4.23
CA HIS A 24 9.10 -5.81 4.69
C HIS A 24 9.92 -4.89 3.78
N HIS A 25 10.26 -3.71 4.27
CA HIS A 25 11.15 -2.79 3.57
C HIS A 25 12.63 -3.23 3.68
N HIS A 26 13.29 -3.41 2.54
CA HIS A 26 14.72 -3.73 2.42
C HIS A 26 15.58 -2.47 2.41
N ALA A 27 15.20 -1.46 1.62
CA ALA A 27 15.89 -0.18 1.52
C ALA A 27 14.91 0.97 1.30
N LEU A 28 15.13 2.07 2.02
CA LEU A 28 14.32 3.28 1.97
C LEU A 28 15.24 4.50 1.94
N GLU A 29 15.25 5.22 0.83
CA GLU A 29 16.08 6.42 0.67
C GLU A 29 15.28 7.55 0.02
N PRO A 30 15.48 8.81 0.44
CA PRO A 30 16.40 9.28 1.48
C PRO A 30 15.88 9.07 2.92
N ALA A 31 16.69 9.39 3.94
CA ALA A 31 16.32 9.22 5.36
C ALA A 31 14.94 9.77 5.78
N PRO A 32 14.42 10.89 5.21
CA PRO A 32 13.03 11.30 5.46
C PRO A 32 11.98 10.27 5.05
N LEU A 33 12.18 9.54 3.94
CA LEU A 33 11.29 8.46 3.51
C LEU A 33 11.31 7.32 4.53
N GLU A 34 12.51 6.91 4.95
CA GLU A 34 12.65 5.86 5.97
C GLU A 34 11.93 6.21 7.27
N ARG A 35 12.09 7.45 7.74
CA ARG A 35 11.41 7.95 8.94
C ARG A 35 9.90 7.87 8.80
N ASP A 36 9.36 8.24 7.65
CA ASP A 36 7.91 8.29 7.43
C ASP A 36 7.32 6.88 7.31
N MET A 37 7.97 5.98 6.56
CA MET A 37 7.54 4.60 6.34
C MET A 37 7.74 3.68 7.56
N ARG A 38 8.67 4.01 8.47
CA ARG A 38 8.94 3.22 9.68
C ARG A 38 8.50 3.88 10.98
N ARG A 39 7.74 4.98 10.91
CA ARG A 39 7.39 5.86 12.06
C ARG A 39 6.84 5.17 13.31
N HIS A 40 6.16 4.03 13.16
CA HIS A 40 5.46 3.35 14.26
C HIS A 40 6.01 1.96 14.62
N GLY A 41 7.12 1.53 14.03
CA GLY A 41 7.60 0.16 14.22
C GLY A 41 6.62 -0.88 13.65
N ILE A 42 6.28 -1.91 14.45
CA ILE A 42 5.36 -2.98 14.04
C ILE A 42 3.91 -2.57 14.33
N GLY A 43 3.07 -2.60 13.30
CA GLY A 43 1.65 -2.27 13.39
C GLY A 43 1.03 -2.09 12.00
N VAL A 44 -0.09 -1.37 11.94
CA VAL A 44 -0.70 -0.99 10.66
C VAL A 44 0.22 0.01 9.96
N HIS A 45 0.76 -0.39 8.81
CA HIS A 45 1.62 0.46 7.98
C HIS A 45 0.79 1.51 7.22
N HIS A 46 -0.22 1.03 6.50
CA HIS A 46 -1.11 1.86 5.69
C HIS A 46 -2.47 1.19 5.50
N VAL A 47 -3.41 1.94 4.95
CA VAL A 47 -4.66 1.43 4.36
C VAL A 47 -4.67 1.85 2.89
N ALA A 48 -4.82 0.88 2.00
CA ALA A 48 -4.87 1.11 0.56
C ALA A 48 -6.31 1.25 0.05
N CYS A 49 -6.54 2.21 -0.84
CA CYS A 49 -7.84 2.52 -1.39
C CYS A 49 -7.77 2.66 -2.91
N PHE A 50 -8.67 1.96 -3.61
CA PHE A 50 -8.95 2.24 -5.02
C PHE A 50 -9.66 3.59 -5.15
N VAL A 51 -9.23 4.40 -6.12
CA VAL A 51 -9.86 5.65 -6.50
C VAL A 51 -10.16 5.66 -8.00
N ASP A 52 -11.14 6.47 -8.42
CA ASP A 52 -11.50 6.59 -9.84
C ASP A 52 -10.52 7.50 -10.61
N ASP A 53 -9.95 8.49 -9.92
CA ASP A 53 -8.98 9.44 -10.44
C ASP A 53 -7.93 9.71 -9.35
N LEU A 54 -6.70 9.25 -9.59
CA LEU A 54 -5.60 9.33 -8.61
C LEU A 54 -5.15 10.76 -8.37
N GLU A 55 -5.06 11.58 -9.41
CA GLU A 55 -4.60 12.96 -9.31
C GLU A 55 -5.60 13.79 -8.50
N GLN A 56 -6.88 13.72 -8.88
CA GLN A 56 -7.96 14.41 -8.18
C GLN A 56 -8.12 13.94 -6.73
N ALA A 57 -7.92 12.65 -6.45
CA ALA A 57 -7.96 12.14 -5.08
C ALA A 57 -6.79 12.66 -4.24
N CYS A 58 -5.57 12.67 -4.79
CA CYS A 58 -4.40 13.23 -4.13
C CYS A 58 -4.58 14.73 -3.85
N GLU A 59 -5.04 15.51 -4.82
CA GLU A 59 -5.31 16.94 -4.65
C GLU A 59 -6.25 17.21 -3.48
N ARG A 60 -7.40 16.52 -3.42
CA ARG A 60 -8.35 16.66 -2.30
C ARG A 60 -7.73 16.35 -0.95
N MET A 61 -6.91 15.30 -0.87
CA MET A 61 -6.26 14.90 0.37
C MET A 61 -5.24 15.95 0.80
N VAL A 62 -4.46 16.49 -0.14
CA VAL A 62 -3.47 17.55 0.12
C VAL A 62 -4.16 18.87 0.53
N GLU A 63 -5.26 19.26 -0.12
CA GLU A 63 -6.09 20.40 0.29
C GLU A 63 -6.65 20.20 1.71
N GLY A 64 -6.95 18.96 2.08
CA GLY A 64 -7.35 18.55 3.43
C GLY A 64 -6.20 18.50 4.46
N GLY A 65 -4.96 18.81 4.06
CA GLY A 65 -3.79 18.86 4.92
C GLY A 65 -2.94 17.59 4.94
N ALA A 66 -3.23 16.60 4.09
CA ALA A 66 -2.35 15.44 3.92
C ALA A 66 -1.05 15.83 3.22
N ARG A 67 0.01 15.08 3.49
CA ARG A 67 1.32 15.25 2.86
C ARG A 67 1.69 14.01 2.05
N VAL A 68 2.07 14.20 0.80
CA VAL A 68 2.62 13.12 -0.03
C VAL A 68 3.95 12.64 0.56
N VAL A 69 4.07 11.32 0.75
CA VAL A 69 5.27 10.63 1.26
C VAL A 69 5.99 9.92 0.12
N VAL A 70 5.24 9.20 -0.71
CA VAL A 70 5.74 8.53 -1.93
C VAL A 70 4.73 8.78 -3.04
N ASP A 71 5.23 9.02 -4.23
CA ASP A 71 4.48 8.96 -5.50
C ASP A 71 5.40 8.21 -6.47
N ALA A 72 4.99 7.00 -6.82
CA ALA A 72 5.81 6.04 -7.55
C ALA A 72 4.95 5.28 -8.57
N GLU A 73 5.61 4.83 -9.65
CA GLU A 73 4.96 4.10 -10.72
C GLU A 73 5.83 2.94 -11.23
N THR A 74 5.14 1.88 -11.62
CA THR A 74 5.63 0.81 -12.51
C THR A 74 4.83 0.89 -13.82
N PRO A 75 5.19 0.10 -14.85
CA PRO A 75 4.38 0.01 -16.06
C PRO A 75 2.91 -0.40 -15.82
N GLU A 76 2.61 -1.09 -14.71
CA GLU A 76 1.29 -1.65 -14.41
C GLU A 76 0.48 -0.85 -13.38
N VAL A 77 1.13 -0.07 -12.52
CA VAL A 77 0.48 0.66 -11.42
C VAL A 77 1.24 1.93 -11.06
N ARG A 78 0.51 3.02 -10.84
CA ARG A 78 0.98 4.19 -10.08
C ARG A 78 0.27 4.21 -8.74
N PHE A 79 1.00 4.48 -7.67
CA PHE A 79 0.47 4.57 -6.32
C PHE A 79 1.08 5.74 -5.56
N VAL A 80 0.31 6.29 -4.63
CA VAL A 80 0.72 7.42 -3.80
C VAL A 80 0.46 7.10 -2.34
N PHE A 81 1.50 7.17 -1.51
CA PHE A 81 1.37 7.14 -0.06
C PHE A 81 1.24 8.57 0.49
N LEU A 82 0.25 8.79 1.34
CA LEU A 82 0.00 10.06 2.01
C LEU A 82 0.01 9.89 3.53
N ASP A 83 0.67 10.81 4.21
CA ASP A 83 0.54 11.01 5.65
C ASP A 83 -0.63 11.97 5.90
N VAL A 84 -1.72 11.42 6.43
CA VAL A 84 -2.96 12.14 6.75
C VAL A 84 -2.98 12.66 8.19
N GLY A 85 -1.84 12.57 8.89
CA GLY A 85 -1.65 13.12 10.22
C GLY A 85 -1.85 12.11 11.37
N PRO A 86 -1.59 12.56 12.61
CA PRO A 86 -1.52 11.67 13.78
C PRO A 86 -2.87 11.11 14.21
N ALA A 87 -3.99 11.73 13.82
CA ALA A 87 -5.33 11.28 14.21
C ALA A 87 -5.72 9.93 13.59
N MET A 88 -5.21 9.61 12.40
CA MET A 88 -5.39 8.28 11.77
C MET A 88 -4.34 7.27 12.23
N GLY A 89 -3.11 7.73 12.46
CA GLY A 89 -2.06 6.87 12.99
C GLY A 89 -1.44 5.89 11.99
N HIS A 90 -1.81 5.92 10.71
CA HIS A 90 -1.20 5.14 9.62
C HIS A 90 -1.17 5.95 8.32
N LEU A 91 -0.42 5.49 7.31
CA LEU A 91 -0.45 6.09 5.98
C LEU A 91 -1.73 5.71 5.22
N VAL A 92 -2.07 6.47 4.20
CA VAL A 92 -3.08 6.10 3.20
C VAL A 92 -2.37 5.88 1.88
N GLU A 93 -2.64 4.76 1.21
CA GLU A 93 -2.17 4.50 -0.15
C GLU A 93 -3.34 4.65 -1.12
N LEU A 94 -3.14 5.40 -2.19
CA LEU A 94 -4.12 5.59 -3.25
C LEU A 94 -3.57 5.05 -4.57
N TYR A 95 -4.41 4.35 -5.32
CA TYR A 95 -4.15 3.97 -6.70
C TYR A 95 -5.45 3.75 -7.47
N GLU A 96 -5.38 3.87 -8.78
CA GLU A 96 -6.49 3.54 -9.67
C GLU A 96 -6.62 2.04 -9.88
N ARG A 97 -7.83 1.60 -10.23
CA ARG A 97 -8.04 0.22 -10.63
C ARG A 97 -7.39 -0.04 -11.98
N THR A 98 -6.36 -0.89 -11.98
CA THR A 98 -5.77 -1.44 -13.21
C THR A 98 -6.18 -2.89 -13.42
N PRO A 99 -6.05 -3.45 -14.64
CA PRO A 99 -6.23 -4.87 -14.89
C PRO A 99 -5.31 -5.73 -14.01
N TYR A 100 -4.05 -5.32 -13.85
CA TYR A 100 -3.06 -5.98 -13.01
C TYR A 100 -3.52 -6.05 -11.55
N LEU A 101 -3.90 -4.91 -10.94
CA LEU A 101 -4.36 -4.89 -9.56
C LEU A 101 -5.65 -5.70 -9.39
N SER A 102 -6.58 -5.62 -10.35
CA SER A 102 -7.83 -6.39 -10.28
C SER A 102 -7.57 -7.90 -10.31
N GLU A 103 -6.62 -8.35 -11.12
CA GLU A 103 -6.20 -9.75 -11.16
C GLU A 103 -5.49 -10.17 -9.87
N LEU A 104 -4.55 -9.36 -9.37
CA LEU A 104 -3.84 -9.62 -8.12
C LEU A 104 -4.83 -9.78 -6.95
N TYR A 105 -5.73 -8.81 -6.77
CA TYR A 105 -6.75 -8.85 -5.73
C TYR A 105 -7.67 -10.06 -5.85
N GLY A 106 -8.13 -10.35 -7.08
CA GLY A 106 -8.97 -11.52 -7.33
C GLY A 106 -8.25 -12.84 -7.07
N ARG A 107 -6.95 -12.93 -7.38
CA ARG A 107 -6.14 -14.14 -7.16
C ARG A 107 -5.96 -14.41 -5.67
N VAL A 108 -5.58 -13.40 -4.89
CA VAL A 108 -5.42 -13.54 -3.43
C VAL A 108 -6.75 -13.90 -2.76
N ALA A 109 -7.85 -13.26 -3.16
CA ALA A 109 -9.18 -13.59 -2.63
C ALA A 109 -9.56 -15.06 -2.90
N ARG A 110 -9.38 -15.54 -4.14
CA ARG A 110 -9.65 -16.94 -4.52
C ARG A 110 -8.75 -17.92 -3.77
N ALA A 111 -7.47 -17.60 -3.58
CA ALA A 111 -6.53 -18.46 -2.87
C ALA A 111 -6.92 -18.70 -1.39
N ALA A 112 -7.68 -17.78 -0.79
CA ALA A 112 -8.17 -17.90 0.57
C ALA A 112 -9.47 -18.71 0.71
N GLU A 113 -10.19 -18.97 -0.39
CA GLU A 113 -11.44 -19.73 -0.36
C GLU A 113 -11.21 -21.15 0.20
N GLY A 114 -11.97 -21.50 1.24
CA GLY A 114 -11.88 -22.82 1.87
C GLY A 114 -10.58 -23.11 2.64
N TRP A 115 -9.78 -22.10 2.96
CA TRP A 115 -8.57 -22.29 3.77
C TRP A 115 -8.89 -22.74 5.20
N ASP A 116 -8.22 -23.79 5.66
CA ASP A 116 -8.41 -24.42 6.97
C ASP A 116 -7.40 -23.98 8.04
N GLY A 117 -6.46 -23.10 7.69
CA GLY A 117 -5.43 -22.61 8.59
C GLY A 117 -4.08 -23.34 8.54
N THR A 118 -3.93 -24.39 7.71
CA THR A 118 -2.74 -25.27 7.77
C THR A 118 -1.72 -25.05 6.64
N ASP A 119 -2.17 -24.71 5.42
CA ASP A 119 -1.30 -24.39 4.28
C ASP A 119 -1.14 -22.87 4.11
N LEU A 120 -0.09 -22.31 4.71
CA LEU A 120 0.13 -20.85 4.79
C LEU A 120 0.55 -20.21 3.46
N PHE A 121 1.14 -20.98 2.53
CA PHE A 121 1.73 -20.47 1.30
C PHE A 121 1.11 -21.16 0.08
N ARG A 122 0.04 -20.58 -0.45
CA ARG A 122 -0.69 -21.15 -1.59
C ARG A 122 0.00 -20.95 -2.93
N GLU A 123 0.70 -19.82 -3.10
CA GLU A 123 1.40 -19.42 -4.33
C GLU A 123 2.66 -18.60 -3.96
N ARG A 124 3.69 -18.64 -4.81
CA ARG A 124 4.94 -17.87 -4.65
C ARG A 124 5.22 -17.03 -5.89
#